data_AF-A0A6C0GV02-F1
#
_entry.id   AF-A0A6C0GV02-F1
#
_cell.length_a   1.000
_cell.length_b   1.000
_cell.length_c   1.000
_cell.angle_alpha   90.00
_cell.angle_beta   90.00
_cell.angle_gamma   90.00
#
_symmetry.space_group_name_H-M   'P 1'
#
loop_
_entity.id
_entity.type
_entity.pdbx_description
1 polymer ?
#
loop_
_entity_poly.entity_id
_entity_poly.type
_entity_poly.pdbx_seq_one_letter_code
_entity_poly.pdbx_strand_id
1 'polypeptide(L)'
;MTHKLKFVNIDQPLDKFMFTYELMGNRLGPILIQIASSFHFDKQVTEAFFAVLRKKYPTPIFALEARHKSWFVKETIELMQQYQISFVISSAGKRFPGHEIATTETVYFRLHGEEKLYSSPYSDEKLEKYAFMIKDWLLDRKQIWVLFNNTILGHAITDSKKLYRLIQRL
;
A
#
# COMPACT_ATOMS: atom_id res chain seq x y z
N MET A 1 0.32 12.40 11.94
CA MET A 1 -0.97 11.79 11.55
C MET A 1 -1.01 10.29 11.84
N THR A 2 -0.15 9.46 11.24
CA THR A 2 -0.32 7.99 11.29
C THR A 2 0.25 7.27 12.53
N HIS A 3 1.31 7.79 13.17
CA HIS A 3 1.95 7.13 14.32
C HIS A 3 1.59 7.75 15.68
N LYS A 4 1.55 9.10 15.74
CA LYS A 4 1.30 9.85 16.98
C LYS A 4 -0.19 10.14 17.22
N LEU A 5 -0.87 10.64 16.19
CA LEU A 5 -2.26 11.10 16.29
C LEU A 5 -3.29 9.98 16.06
N LYS A 6 -2.87 8.86 15.45
CA LYS A 6 -3.72 7.69 15.16
C LYS A 6 -5.08 8.08 14.57
N PHE A 7 -5.04 8.97 13.57
CA PHE A 7 -6.19 9.53 12.85
C PHE A 7 -7.13 10.47 13.63
N VAL A 8 -6.84 10.78 14.89
CA VAL A 8 -7.63 11.73 15.68
C VAL A 8 -7.06 13.15 15.54
N ASN A 9 -7.93 14.16 15.42
CA ASN A 9 -7.57 15.59 15.30
C ASN A 9 -6.56 15.86 14.16
N ILE A 10 -6.80 15.28 12.98
CA ILE A 10 -5.85 15.30 11.86
C ILE A 10 -6.09 16.40 10.83
N ASP A 11 -7.13 17.23 10.96
CA ASP A 11 -7.48 18.25 9.96
C ASP A 11 -6.31 19.16 9.57
N GLN A 12 -5.78 19.94 10.51
CA GLN A 12 -4.69 20.88 10.20
C GLN A 12 -3.40 20.17 9.74
N PRO A 13 -2.95 19.05 10.37
CA PRO A 13 -1.83 18.27 9.87
C PRO A 13 -2.03 17.71 8.45
N LEU A 14 -3.24 17.25 8.13
CA LEU A 14 -3.59 16.70 6.82
C LEU A 14 -3.58 17.81 5.78
N ASP A 15 -4.19 18.96 6.06
CA ASP A 15 -4.26 20.07 5.13
C ASP A 15 -2.85 20.59 4.79
N LYS A 16 -2.00 20.71 5.80
CA LYS A 16 -0.58 21.08 5.61
C LYS A 16 0.19 20.06 4.78
N PHE A 17 -0.06 18.77 5.02
CA PHE A 17 0.57 17.70 4.26
C PHE A 17 0.13 17.77 2.80
N MET A 18 -1.18 17.77 2.53
CA MET A 18 -1.76 17.72 1.20
C MET A 18 -1.41 18.95 0.35
N PHE A 19 -1.35 20.14 0.94
CA PHE A 19 -0.97 21.36 0.23
C PHE A 19 0.35 21.23 -0.56
N THR A 20 1.32 20.47 -0.05
CA THR A 20 2.60 20.26 -0.74
C THR A 20 2.49 19.24 -1.87
N TYR A 21 1.68 18.19 -1.70
CA TYR A 21 1.57 17.11 -2.68
C TYR A 21 0.64 17.47 -3.85
N GLU A 22 -0.38 18.28 -3.63
CA GLU A 22 -1.27 18.74 -4.70
C GLU A 22 -0.51 19.55 -5.77
N LEU A 23 0.60 20.21 -5.40
CA LEU A 23 1.50 20.89 -6.34
C LEU A 23 2.18 19.94 -7.34
N MET A 24 2.20 18.63 -7.08
CA MET A 24 2.75 17.65 -8.01
C MET A 24 1.83 17.39 -9.22
N GLY A 25 0.55 17.75 -9.14
CA GLY A 25 -0.43 17.61 -10.23
C GLY A 25 -0.42 16.21 -10.84
N ASN A 26 -0.26 16.12 -12.16
CA ASN A 26 -0.27 14.85 -12.90
C ASN A 26 0.90 13.90 -12.58
N ARG A 27 1.91 14.36 -11.82
CA ARG A 27 3.02 13.50 -11.35
C ARG A 27 2.74 12.89 -9.98
N LEU A 28 1.63 13.24 -9.34
CA LEU A 28 1.25 12.70 -8.04
C LEU A 28 0.79 11.25 -8.20
N GLY A 29 1.63 10.32 -7.73
CA GLY A 29 1.24 8.92 -7.55
C GLY A 29 0.40 8.72 -6.28
N PRO A 30 0.09 7.46 -5.93
CA PRO A 30 -0.68 7.15 -4.73
C PRO A 30 0.01 7.64 -3.45
N ILE A 31 -0.78 8.28 -2.59
CA ILE A 31 -0.34 8.82 -1.31
C ILE A 31 -0.38 7.72 -0.26
N LEU A 32 0.79 7.39 0.27
CA LEU A 32 0.95 6.33 1.26
C LEU A 32 0.55 6.79 2.67
N ILE A 33 -0.35 6.02 3.29
CA ILE A 33 -0.77 6.12 4.68
C ILE A 33 -0.22 4.90 5.43
N GLN A 34 1.04 4.96 5.86
CA GLN A 34 1.65 3.88 6.62
C GLN A 34 1.39 4.06 8.12
N ILE A 35 0.75 3.08 8.76
CA ILE A 35 0.46 3.09 10.20
C ILE A 35 1.43 2.20 11.00
N ALA A 36 1.57 2.51 12.29
CA ALA A 36 2.44 1.76 13.19
C ALA A 36 1.87 0.39 13.56
N SER A 37 2.72 -0.55 13.97
CA SER A 37 2.27 -1.84 14.52
C SER A 37 1.49 -1.72 15.83
N SER A 38 1.60 -0.59 16.54
CA SER A 38 0.82 -0.30 17.75
C SER A 38 -0.58 0.28 17.46
N PHE A 39 -0.90 0.55 16.18
CA PHE A 39 -2.20 1.08 15.80
C PHE A 39 -3.14 -0.07 15.46
N HIS A 40 -4.06 -0.35 16.38
CA HIS A 40 -5.10 -1.36 16.23
C HIS A 40 -6.24 -0.84 15.35
N PHE A 41 -6.93 -1.74 14.67
CA PHE A 41 -8.07 -1.40 13.83
C PHE A 41 -9.24 -1.03 14.75
N ASP A 42 -9.79 0.13 14.49
CA ASP A 42 -11.04 0.62 15.06
C ASP A 42 -11.88 1.13 13.90
N LYS A 43 -13.04 0.50 13.68
CA LYS A 43 -13.89 0.79 12.52
C LYS A 43 -14.33 2.26 12.51
N GLN A 44 -14.77 2.79 13.65
CA GLN A 44 -15.35 4.13 13.76
C GLN A 44 -14.28 5.20 13.52
N VAL A 45 -13.11 5.05 14.13
CA VAL A 45 -11.98 5.97 13.94
C VAL A 45 -11.48 5.93 12.50
N THR A 46 -11.39 4.73 11.90
CA THR A 46 -10.91 4.55 10.53
C THR A 46 -11.89 5.13 9.51
N GLU A 47 -13.18 4.86 9.68
CA GLU A 47 -14.25 5.36 8.80
C GLU A 47 -14.34 6.88 8.84
N ALA A 48 -14.27 7.48 10.04
CA ALA A 48 -14.24 8.94 10.18
C ALA A 48 -13.05 9.55 9.43
N PHE A 49 -11.87 8.94 9.53
CA PHE A 49 -10.69 9.39 8.80
C PHE A 49 -10.84 9.27 7.28
N PHE A 50 -11.33 8.14 6.79
CA PHE A 50 -11.56 7.94 5.35
C PHE A 50 -12.62 8.89 4.79
N ALA A 51 -13.67 9.18 5.57
CA ALA A 51 -14.67 10.18 5.22
C ALA A 51 -14.06 11.58 5.09
N VAL A 52 -13.17 11.98 5.99
CA VAL A 52 -12.43 13.25 5.89
C VAL A 52 -11.56 13.28 4.63
N LEU A 53 -10.80 12.21 4.35
CA LEU A 53 -9.99 12.11 3.15
C LEU A 53 -10.84 12.28 1.89
N ARG A 54 -11.95 11.55 1.76
CA ARG A 54 -12.78 11.60 0.56
C ARG A 54 -13.58 12.89 0.43
N LYS A 55 -13.95 13.52 1.54
CA LYS A 55 -14.62 14.83 1.54
C LYS A 55 -13.68 15.96 1.12
N LYS A 56 -12.46 16.00 1.65
CA LYS A 56 -11.50 17.08 1.38
C LYS A 56 -10.69 16.85 0.10
N TYR A 57 -10.37 15.59 -0.20
CA TYR A 57 -9.46 15.17 -1.26
C TYR A 57 -10.10 14.02 -2.06
N PRO A 58 -11.13 14.31 -2.88
CA PRO A 58 -11.84 13.27 -3.62
C PRO A 58 -10.99 12.63 -4.72
N THR A 59 -10.05 13.38 -5.31
CA THR A 59 -9.28 12.94 -6.49
C THR A 59 -8.01 12.14 -6.18
N PRO A 60 -7.22 12.40 -5.11
CA PRO A 60 -6.00 11.64 -4.89
C PRO A 60 -6.26 10.17 -4.60
N ILE A 61 -5.35 9.33 -5.08
CA ILE A 61 -5.33 7.91 -4.74
C ILE A 61 -4.62 7.79 -3.38
N PHE A 62 -5.27 7.15 -2.42
CA PHE A 62 -4.69 6.87 -1.11
C PHE A 62 -4.44 5.37 -0.98
N ALA A 63 -3.28 5.00 -0.43
CA ALA A 63 -2.91 3.63 -0.17
C ALA A 63 -2.54 3.45 1.32
N LEU A 64 -3.23 2.57 2.05
CA LEU A 64 -2.97 2.33 3.48
C LEU A 64 -2.11 1.07 3.67
N GLU A 65 -1.01 1.20 4.40
CA GLU A 65 -0.20 0.06 4.83
C GLU A 65 -0.37 -0.18 6.33
N ALA A 66 -1.05 -1.29 6.65
CA ALA A 66 -1.22 -1.75 8.02
C ALA A 66 -0.07 -2.66 8.46
N ARG A 67 0.29 -2.58 9.75
CA ARG A 67 1.36 -3.38 10.37
C ARG A 67 0.90 -4.16 11.59
N HIS A 68 -0.42 -4.22 11.82
CA HIS A 68 -1.02 -4.89 12.95
C HIS A 68 -2.13 -5.85 12.49
N LYS A 69 -2.16 -7.06 13.06
CA LYS A 69 -3.05 -8.15 12.64
C LYS A 69 -4.55 -7.82 12.68
N SER A 70 -4.96 -6.89 13.55
CA SER A 70 -6.37 -6.46 13.65
C SER A 70 -6.93 -5.83 12.38
N TRP A 71 -6.07 -5.36 11.47
CA TRP A 71 -6.47 -4.77 10.18
C TRP A 71 -6.70 -5.82 9.08
N PHE A 72 -6.41 -7.08 9.34
CA PHE A 72 -6.48 -8.17 8.37
C PHE A 72 -7.77 -8.96 8.58
N VAL A 73 -8.89 -8.23 8.61
CA VAL A 73 -10.25 -8.74 8.80
C VAL A 73 -11.14 -8.24 7.67
N LYS A 74 -12.27 -8.91 7.44
CA LYS A 74 -13.17 -8.62 6.31
C LYS A 74 -13.69 -7.18 6.35
N GLU A 75 -14.00 -6.69 7.55
CA GLU A 75 -14.52 -5.34 7.80
C GLU A 75 -13.55 -4.26 7.36
N THR A 76 -12.24 -4.49 7.47
CA THR A 76 -11.23 -3.54 6.96
C THR A 76 -11.28 -3.51 5.43
N ILE A 77 -11.35 -4.66 4.77
CA ILE A 77 -11.39 -4.76 3.29
C ILE A 77 -12.63 -4.05 2.74
N GLU A 78 -13.80 -4.30 3.35
CA GLU A 78 -15.07 -3.67 2.96
C GLU A 78 -14.98 -2.15 3.11
N LEU A 79 -14.42 -1.64 4.22
CA LEU A 79 -14.27 -0.21 4.44
C LEU A 79 -13.27 0.44 3.46
N MET A 80 -12.18 -0.26 3.14
CA MET A 80 -11.21 0.18 2.12
C MET A 80 -11.87 0.29 0.75
N GLN A 81 -12.67 -0.71 0.35
CA GLN A 81 -13.42 -0.70 -0.91
C GLN A 81 -14.46 0.43 -0.95
N GLN A 82 -15.24 0.58 0.12
CA GLN A 82 -16.27 1.63 0.24
C GLN A 82 -15.68 3.03 0.05
N TYR A 83 -14.52 3.30 0.65
CA TYR A 83 -13.87 4.60 0.59
C TYR A 83 -12.78 4.69 -0.49
N GLN A 84 -12.69 3.71 -1.39
CA GLN A 84 -11.70 3.68 -2.48
C GLN A 84 -10.25 3.87 -1.98
N ILE A 85 -9.90 3.23 -0.87
CA ILE A 85 -8.54 3.22 -0.32
C ILE A 85 -7.86 1.92 -0.74
N SER A 86 -6.69 2.01 -1.37
CA SER A 86 -5.89 0.84 -1.76
C SER A 86 -5.25 0.23 -0.52
N PHE A 87 -5.54 -1.04 -0.20
CA PHE A 87 -4.84 -1.74 0.86
C PHE A 87 -3.48 -2.19 0.30
N VAL A 88 -2.39 -1.70 0.88
CA VAL A 88 -1.04 -2.00 0.42
C VAL A 88 -0.73 -3.48 0.61
N ILE A 89 -0.37 -4.14 -0.50
CA ILE A 89 0.20 -5.48 -0.50
C ILE A 89 1.65 -5.35 -0.05
N SER A 90 1.89 -5.64 1.23
CA SER A 90 3.22 -5.54 1.83
C SER A 90 3.84 -6.92 2.01
N SER A 91 5.14 -7.02 1.73
CA SER A 91 5.96 -8.15 2.15
C SER A 91 7.10 -7.65 3.01
N ALA A 92 7.21 -8.22 4.21
CA ALA A 92 8.15 -7.83 5.25
C ALA A 92 8.64 -9.07 6.03
N GLY A 93 8.79 -10.19 5.33
CA GLY A 93 8.91 -11.52 5.90
C GLY A 93 7.84 -11.88 6.93
N LYS A 94 8.18 -12.70 7.92
CA LYS A 94 7.23 -13.17 8.96
C LYS A 94 6.84 -12.09 9.98
N ARG A 95 7.31 -10.85 9.80
CA ARG A 95 7.18 -9.79 10.83
C ARG A 95 5.80 -9.13 10.86
N PHE A 96 5.14 -9.01 9.72
CA PHE A 96 3.82 -8.40 9.62
C PHE A 96 2.87 -9.33 8.84
N PRO A 97 1.58 -9.36 9.20
CA PRO A 97 0.59 -10.02 8.37
C PRO A 97 0.57 -9.36 6.98
N GLY A 98 0.47 -10.18 5.94
CA GLY A 98 0.34 -9.73 4.56
C GLY A 98 -1.06 -10.04 4.05
N HIS A 99 -1.48 -9.31 3.03
CA HIS A 99 -2.70 -9.59 2.28
C HIS A 99 -2.43 -9.33 0.81
N GLU A 100 -3.00 -10.16 -0.05
CA GLU A 100 -2.73 -10.17 -1.49
C GLU A 100 -4.04 -9.89 -2.25
N ILE A 101 -4.81 -8.89 -1.79
CA ILE A 101 -6.11 -8.50 -2.36
C ILE A 101 -6.07 -7.07 -2.90
N ALA A 102 -6.63 -6.88 -4.10
CA ALA A 102 -6.94 -5.58 -4.67
C ALA A 102 -8.24 -5.03 -4.07
N THR A 103 -8.19 -3.89 -3.38
CA THR A 103 -9.37 -3.22 -2.83
C THR A 103 -9.94 -2.12 -3.73
N THR A 104 -9.20 -1.70 -4.76
CA THR A 104 -9.60 -0.65 -5.70
C THR A 104 -9.10 -0.96 -7.11
N GLU A 105 -9.31 -0.03 -8.05
CA GLU A 105 -8.70 -0.07 -9.38
C GLU A 105 -7.19 0.24 -9.37
N THR A 106 -6.64 0.68 -8.24
CA THR A 106 -5.20 0.88 -8.07
C THR A 106 -4.65 -0.11 -7.06
N VAL A 107 -3.79 -1.03 -7.52
CA VAL A 107 -3.09 -1.98 -6.66
C VAL A 107 -1.72 -1.43 -6.31
N TYR A 108 -1.39 -1.46 -5.02
CA TYR A 108 -0.16 -0.87 -4.50
C TYR A 108 0.66 -1.89 -3.71
N PHE A 109 1.86 -2.20 -4.18
CA PHE A 109 2.81 -3.08 -3.53
C PHE A 109 3.92 -2.29 -2.83
N ARG A 110 4.26 -2.70 -1.60
CA ARG A 110 5.50 -2.30 -0.93
C ARG A 110 6.29 -3.51 -0.46
N LEU A 111 7.33 -3.80 -1.21
CA LEU A 111 8.11 -5.03 -1.09
C LEU A 111 9.37 -4.74 -0.27
N HIS A 112 9.31 -4.99 1.04
CA HIS A 112 10.42 -4.69 1.96
C HIS A 112 11.45 -5.81 2.07
N GLY A 113 11.18 -7.00 1.58
CA GLY A 113 12.09 -8.16 1.60
C GLY A 113 11.31 -9.41 2.05
N GLU A 114 11.69 -10.57 1.52
CA GLU A 114 10.97 -11.82 1.73
C GLU A 114 11.26 -12.48 3.08
N GLU A 115 12.51 -12.50 3.54
CA GLU A 115 12.89 -13.16 4.80
C GLU A 115 13.30 -12.15 5.87
N LYS A 116 14.18 -11.21 5.47
CA LYS A 116 14.73 -10.14 6.31
C LYS A 116 14.28 -8.79 5.78
N LEU A 117 13.76 -7.99 6.70
CA LEU A 117 13.30 -6.64 6.40
C LEU A 117 14.46 -5.80 5.83
N TYR A 118 14.22 -5.22 4.67
CA TYR A 118 15.05 -4.33 3.87
C TYR A 118 16.29 -4.94 3.19
N SER A 119 16.69 -6.17 3.52
CA SER A 119 17.97 -6.73 3.06
C SER A 119 17.88 -8.06 2.33
N SER A 120 16.73 -8.73 2.36
CA SER A 120 16.58 -10.00 1.64
C SER A 120 16.08 -9.79 0.20
N PRO A 121 16.63 -10.52 -0.78
CA PRO A 121 16.03 -10.63 -2.10
C PRO A 121 14.72 -11.40 -2.04
N TYR A 122 13.98 -11.39 -3.14
CA TYR A 122 12.84 -12.28 -3.35
C TYR A 122 13.24 -13.52 -4.15
N SER A 123 12.69 -14.66 -3.77
CA SER A 123 12.76 -15.90 -4.52
C SER A 123 12.04 -15.80 -5.86
N ASP A 124 12.45 -16.63 -6.81
CA ASP A 124 11.86 -16.72 -8.14
C ASP A 124 10.38 -17.05 -8.06
N GLU A 125 10.04 -18.06 -7.25
CA GLU A 125 8.67 -18.49 -6.98
C GLU A 125 7.80 -17.32 -6.49
N LYS A 126 8.30 -16.51 -5.55
CA LYS A 126 7.53 -15.38 -5.01
C LYS A 126 7.34 -14.28 -6.05
N LEU A 127 8.36 -13.97 -6.85
CA LEU A 127 8.27 -12.99 -7.93
C LEU A 127 7.36 -13.48 -9.07
N GLU A 128 7.38 -14.78 -9.38
CA GLU A 128 6.47 -15.40 -10.36
C GLU A 128 5.02 -15.31 -9.89
N LYS A 129 4.75 -15.65 -8.63
CA LYS A 129 3.42 -15.46 -8.02
C LYS A 129 2.94 -14.02 -8.17
N TYR A 130 3.77 -13.04 -7.82
CA TYR A 130 3.41 -11.63 -8.01
C TYR A 130 3.20 -11.26 -9.48
N ALA A 131 4.01 -11.80 -10.40
CA ALA A 131 3.82 -11.55 -11.83
C ALA A 131 2.47 -12.09 -12.34
N PHE A 132 2.07 -13.29 -11.94
CA PHE A 132 0.75 -13.86 -12.28
C PHE A 132 -0.39 -12.96 -11.78
N MET A 133 -0.38 -12.61 -10.49
CA MET A 133 -1.40 -11.73 -9.91
C MET A 133 -1.47 -10.36 -10.60
N ILE A 134 -0.31 -9.77 -10.88
CA ILE A 134 -0.23 -8.47 -11.55
C ILE A 134 -0.83 -8.55 -12.96
N LYS A 135 -0.63 -9.65 -13.69
CA LYS A 135 -1.23 -9.83 -15.01
C LYS A 135 -2.73 -9.92 -14.97
N ASP A 136 -3.28 -10.70 -14.06
CA ASP A 136 -4.73 -10.82 -13.90
C ASP A 136 -5.34 -9.43 -13.65
N TRP A 137 -4.74 -8.64 -12.76
CA TRP A 137 -5.19 -7.28 -12.52
C TRP A 137 -4.98 -6.32 -13.69
N LEU A 138 -3.93 -6.49 -14.49
CA LEU A 138 -3.74 -5.71 -15.72
C LEU A 138 -4.81 -6.05 -16.78
N LEU A 139 -5.24 -7.32 -16.87
CA LEU A 139 -6.35 -7.74 -17.72
C LEU A 139 -7.68 -7.10 -17.27
N ASP A 140 -7.86 -6.96 -15.96
CA ASP A 140 -8.96 -6.20 -15.34
C ASP A 140 -8.81 -4.68 -15.46
N ARG A 141 -7.80 -4.19 -16.20
CA ARG A 141 -7.47 -2.77 -16.41
C ARG A 141 -7.12 -1.98 -15.15
N LYS A 142 -6.64 -2.65 -14.11
CA LYS A 142 -6.16 -2.00 -12.89
C LYS A 142 -4.82 -1.33 -13.12
N GLN A 143 -4.58 -0.25 -12.38
CA GLN A 143 -3.28 0.42 -12.31
C GLN A 143 -2.42 -0.21 -11.23
N ILE A 144 -1.19 -0.58 -11.55
CA ILE A 144 -0.31 -1.32 -10.63
C ILE A 144 0.91 -0.48 -10.28
N TRP A 145 1.13 -0.27 -8.98
CA TRP A 145 2.31 0.40 -8.44
C TRP A 145 3.13 -0.58 -7.61
N VAL A 146 4.37 -0.84 -8.02
CA VAL A 146 5.27 -1.73 -7.28
C VAL A 146 6.51 -0.98 -6.80
N LEU A 147 6.66 -0.87 -5.48
CA LEU A 147 7.81 -0.23 -4.86
C LEU A 147 8.62 -1.28 -4.09
N PHE A 148 9.81 -1.59 -4.61
CA PHE A 148 10.81 -2.37 -3.90
C PHE A 148 11.55 -1.50 -2.90
N ASN A 149 11.54 -1.91 -1.63
CA ASN A 149 12.18 -1.22 -0.53
C ASN A 149 13.22 -2.11 0.17
N ASN A 150 13.57 -3.27 -0.40
CA ASN A 150 14.68 -4.12 0.01
C ASN A 150 16.03 -3.61 -0.55
N THR A 151 16.37 -2.39 -0.15
CA THR A 151 17.47 -1.62 -0.73
C THR A 151 18.82 -1.92 -0.08
N ILE A 152 18.85 -2.52 1.11
CA ILE A 152 20.10 -2.91 1.76
C ILE A 152 20.71 -4.04 0.92
N LEU A 153 21.93 -3.82 0.42
CA LEU A 153 22.66 -4.65 -0.57
C LEU A 153 22.18 -4.53 -2.03
N GLY A 154 21.27 -3.61 -2.36
CA GLY A 154 20.91 -3.30 -3.76
C GLY A 154 19.94 -4.29 -4.43
N HIS A 155 19.35 -5.22 -3.67
CA HIS A 155 18.43 -6.24 -4.20
C HIS A 155 17.21 -5.64 -4.92
N ALA A 156 16.69 -4.51 -4.44
CA ALA A 156 15.56 -3.81 -5.05
C ALA A 156 15.69 -3.57 -6.58
N ILE A 157 16.90 -3.31 -7.09
CA ILE A 157 17.13 -3.10 -8.52
C ILE A 157 17.03 -4.43 -9.29
N THR A 158 17.66 -5.49 -8.75
CA THR A 158 17.65 -6.81 -9.38
C THR A 158 16.25 -7.41 -9.38
N ASP A 159 15.54 -7.33 -8.25
CA ASP A 159 14.21 -7.89 -8.09
C ASP A 159 13.18 -7.15 -8.94
N SER A 160 13.24 -5.81 -9.01
CA SER A 160 12.35 -5.03 -9.87
C SER A 160 12.53 -5.36 -11.35
N LYS A 161 13.79 -5.48 -11.83
CA LYS A 161 14.07 -5.90 -13.21
C LYS A 161 13.63 -7.33 -13.49
N LYS A 162 13.65 -8.20 -12.49
CA LYS A 162 13.22 -9.59 -12.62
C LYS A 162 11.71 -9.69 -12.70
N LEU A 163 10.99 -9.05 -11.77
CA LEU A 163 9.53 -8.98 -11.79
C LEU A 163 9.02 -8.38 -13.10
N TYR A 164 9.63 -7.28 -13.57
CA TYR A 164 9.27 -6.67 -14.84
C TYR A 164 9.40 -7.64 -16.03
N ARG A 165 10.50 -8.41 -16.08
CA ARG A 165 10.69 -9.43 -17.12
C ARG A 165 9.66 -10.55 -17.05
N LEU A 166 9.27 -10.99 -15.84
CA LEU A 166 8.23 -12.01 -15.67
C LEU A 166 6.87 -11.50 -16.14
N ILE A 167 6.54 -10.23 -15.83
CA ILE A 167 5.31 -9.57 -16.31
C ILE A 167 5.28 -9.46 -17.84
N GLN A 168 6.43 -9.36 -18.52
CA GLN A 168 6.45 -9.29 -19.99
C GLN A 168 6.38 -10.65 -20.70
N ARG A 169 6.67 -11.76 -20.01
CA ARG A 169 6.86 -13.08 -20.65
C ARG A 169 5.64 -13.98 -20.71
N LEU A 170 4.79 -13.97 -19.67
CA LEU A 170 3.53 -14.74 -19.65
C LEU A 170 2.43 -14.11 -20.52
#